data_AF-A0A967X337-F1
#
_entry.id   AF-A0A967X337-F1
#
_cell.length_a   1.000
_cell.length_b   1.000
_cell.length_c   1.000
_cell.angle_alpha   90.00
_cell.angle_beta   90.00
_cell.angle_gamma   90.00
#
_symmetry.space_group_name_H-M   'P 1'
#
loop_
_entity.id
_entity.type
_entity.pdbx_description
1 polymer ?
#
loop_
_entity_poly.entity_id
_entity_poly.type
_entity_poly.pdbx_seq_one_letter_code
_entity_poly.pdbx_strand_id
1 'polypeptide(L)'
;MSLLERAVETIESWGPERKKDRAQCTKLFAQISKRLDRAITIWNDFLDKAPESGDRFTTVLWIGAKPAKKLQALYLDNKATAITLTELTGVRFKDSLSLNEELDVVQAYEQLGPEETGSDRARTAIRLMTERKERIDAAVAGLGG
;
A
#
# COMPACT_ATOMS: atom_id res chain seq x y z
N MET A 1 17.42 6.29 4.32
CA MET A 1 16.23 7.09 4.67
C MET A 1 15.18 6.88 3.61
N SER A 2 14.01 6.40 4.01
CA SER A 2 12.89 6.16 3.11
C SER A 2 12.11 7.44 2.79
N LEU A 3 11.27 7.39 1.76
CA LEU A 3 10.42 8.52 1.38
C LEU A 3 9.32 8.80 2.42
N LEU A 4 8.87 7.77 3.14
CA LEU A 4 7.98 7.92 4.30
C LEU A 4 8.68 8.69 5.43
N GLU A 5 9.90 8.28 5.82
CA GLU A 5 10.70 8.97 6.85
C GLU A 5 10.92 10.44 6.47
N ARG A 6 11.36 10.71 5.23
CA ARG A 6 11.57 12.07 4.74
C ARG A 6 10.30 12.92 4.81
N ALA A 7 9.14 12.34 4.53
CA ALA A 7 7.88 13.06 4.62
C ALA A 7 7.47 13.34 6.07
N VAL A 8 7.67 12.38 6.98
CA VAL A 8 7.44 12.57 8.41
C VAL A 8 8.33 13.69 8.94
N GLU A 9 9.64 13.65 8.68
CA GLU A 9 10.57 14.70 9.08
C GLU A 9 10.16 16.08 8.52
N THR A 10 9.73 16.11 7.26
CA THR A 10 9.21 17.34 6.64
C THR A 10 7.99 17.88 7.41
N ILE A 11 7.04 17.02 7.75
CA ILE A 11 5.82 17.40 8.49
C ILE A 11 6.13 17.82 9.94
N GLU A 12 7.08 17.16 10.58
CA GLU A 12 7.55 17.46 11.94
C GLU A 12 8.23 18.82 12.00
N SER A 13 9.04 19.16 10.98
CA SER A 13 9.72 20.46 10.88
C SER A 13 8.78 21.65 10.68
N TRP A 14 7.51 21.42 10.36
CA TRP A 14 6.55 22.49 10.14
C TRP A 14 6.24 23.28 11.42
N GLY A 15 6.12 24.60 11.27
CA GLY A 15 5.68 25.50 12.33
C GLY A 15 4.17 25.36 12.63
N PRO A 16 3.70 26.01 13.72
CA PRO A 16 2.31 25.93 14.18
C PRO A 16 1.29 26.42 13.13
N GLU A 17 1.69 27.27 12.18
CA GLU A 17 0.86 27.75 11.08
C GLU A 17 0.38 26.63 10.13
N ARG A 18 1.10 25.51 10.08
CA ARG A 18 0.78 24.33 9.26
C ARG A 18 0.04 23.23 10.04
N LYS A 19 -0.51 23.54 11.22
CA LYS A 19 -1.23 22.55 12.06
C LYS A 19 -2.35 21.82 11.31
N LYS A 20 -3.08 22.52 10.43
CA LYS A 20 -4.14 21.91 9.60
C LYS A 20 -3.57 20.92 8.58
N ASP A 21 -2.47 21.28 7.93
CA ASP A 21 -1.80 20.42 6.95
C ASP A 21 -1.21 19.19 7.63
N ARG A 22 -0.62 19.34 8.83
CA ARG A 22 -0.15 18.21 9.65
C ARG A 22 -1.28 17.24 9.94
N ALA A 23 -2.41 17.73 10.46
CA ALA A 23 -3.58 16.90 10.75
C ALA A 23 -4.12 16.19 9.48
N GLN A 24 -4.10 16.88 8.34
CA GLN A 24 -4.50 16.30 7.06
C GLN A 24 -3.52 15.20 6.60
N CYS A 25 -2.21 15.41 6.71
CA CYS A 25 -1.21 14.37 6.42
C CYS A 25 -1.41 13.13 7.31
N THR A 26 -1.60 13.33 8.62
CA THR A 26 -1.88 12.23 9.57
C THR A 26 -3.13 11.45 9.15
N LYS A 27 -4.20 12.13 8.75
CA LYS A 27 -5.42 11.50 8.24
C LYS A 27 -5.17 10.71 6.95
N LEU A 28 -4.38 11.24 6.02
CA LEU A 28 -4.05 10.58 4.76
C LEU A 28 -3.20 9.31 5.00
N PHE A 29 -2.21 9.36 5.89
CA PHE A 29 -1.45 8.17 6.29
C PHE A 29 -2.33 7.11 6.95
N ALA A 30 -3.22 7.50 7.87
CA ALA A 30 -4.17 6.58 8.48
C ALA A 30 -5.13 5.93 7.45
N GLN A 31 -5.48 6.65 6.37
CA GLN A 31 -6.27 6.09 5.27
C GLN A 31 -5.50 5.05 4.47
N ILE A 32 -4.20 5.28 4.20
CA ILE A 32 -3.33 4.30 3.54
C ILE A 32 -3.26 3.04 4.40
N SER A 33 -2.97 3.17 5.70
CA SER A 33 -2.92 2.04 6.64
C SER A 33 -4.21 1.19 6.60
N LYS A 34 -5.39 1.82 6.69
CA LYS A 34 -6.69 1.13 6.59
C LYS A 34 -6.91 0.41 5.26
N ARG A 35 -6.35 0.92 4.16
CA ARG A 35 -6.47 0.27 2.84
C ARG A 35 -5.51 -0.90 2.71
N LEU A 36 -4.32 -0.82 3.31
CA LEU A 36 -3.40 -1.96 3.43
C LEU A 36 -4.05 -3.09 4.21
N ASP A 37 -4.72 -2.81 5.33
CA ASP A 37 -5.49 -3.83 6.06
C ASP A 37 -6.53 -4.54 5.20
N ARG A 38 -7.31 -3.77 4.42
CA ARG A 38 -8.32 -4.34 3.51
C ARG A 38 -7.68 -5.19 2.42
N ALA A 39 -6.54 -4.77 1.89
CA ALA A 39 -5.81 -5.55 0.89
C ALA A 39 -5.28 -6.85 1.49
N ILE A 40 -4.69 -6.80 2.70
CA ILE A 40 -4.24 -7.97 3.46
C ILE A 40 -5.41 -8.94 3.69
N THR A 41 -6.59 -8.46 4.09
CA THR A 41 -7.78 -9.32 4.24
C THR A 41 -8.14 -10.02 2.93
N ILE A 42 -8.12 -9.31 1.79
CA ILE A 42 -8.42 -9.92 0.49
C ILE A 42 -7.43 -11.05 0.15
N TRP A 43 -6.16 -10.88 0.49
CA TRP A 43 -5.13 -11.89 0.26
C TRP A 43 -5.22 -13.08 1.20
N ASN A 44 -5.54 -12.86 2.47
CA ASN A 44 -5.82 -13.94 3.42
C ASN A 44 -7.05 -14.74 2.99
N ASP A 45 -8.15 -14.07 2.61
CA ASP A 45 -9.37 -14.73 2.08
C ASP A 45 -9.07 -15.60 0.85
N PHE A 46 -8.11 -15.20 0.02
CA PHE A 46 -7.64 -15.99 -1.10
C PHE A 46 -6.83 -17.20 -0.63
N LEU A 47 -5.85 -17.01 0.26
CA LEU A 47 -5.02 -18.10 0.78
C LEU A 47 -5.83 -19.21 1.44
N ASP A 48 -6.90 -18.86 2.17
CA ASP A 48 -7.80 -19.82 2.80
C ASP A 48 -8.54 -20.72 1.80
N LYS A 49 -8.62 -20.29 0.54
CA LYS A 49 -9.38 -20.96 -0.54
C LYS A 49 -8.50 -21.28 -1.74
N ALA A 50 -7.18 -21.12 -1.60
CA ALA A 50 -6.27 -21.18 -2.73
C ALA A 50 -6.27 -22.60 -3.30
N PRO A 51 -6.50 -22.76 -4.62
CA PRO A 51 -6.44 -24.07 -5.25
C PRO A 51 -5.00 -24.61 -5.22
N GLU A 52 -4.86 -25.94 -5.18
CA GLU A 52 -3.55 -26.61 -5.20
C GLU A 52 -2.75 -26.35 -6.48
N SER A 53 -3.41 -25.94 -7.57
CA SER A 53 -2.79 -25.54 -8.83
C SER A 53 -3.60 -24.43 -9.50
N GLY A 54 -2.94 -23.60 -10.31
CA GLY A 54 -3.55 -22.46 -10.99
C GLY A 54 -2.75 -22.02 -12.21
N ASP A 55 -3.36 -21.13 -13.00
CA ASP A 55 -2.83 -20.68 -14.28
C ASP A 55 -1.61 -19.74 -14.10
N ARG A 56 -0.50 -20.02 -14.78
CA ARG A 56 0.82 -19.43 -14.51
C ARG A 56 0.95 -17.96 -14.92
N PHE A 57 -0.04 -17.40 -15.62
CA PHE A 57 0.18 -16.14 -16.34
C PHE A 57 -0.06 -14.88 -15.49
N THR A 58 -1.17 -14.78 -14.76
CA THR A 58 -1.50 -13.53 -14.05
C THR A 58 -2.22 -13.77 -12.73
N THR A 59 -1.98 -12.88 -11.77
CA THR A 59 -2.62 -12.89 -10.45
C THR A 59 -4.15 -13.00 -10.51
N VAL A 60 -4.80 -12.28 -11.44
CA VAL A 60 -6.27 -12.24 -11.56
C VAL A 60 -6.87 -13.61 -11.89
N LEU A 61 -6.13 -14.49 -12.57
CA LEU A 61 -6.58 -15.84 -12.88
C LEU A 61 -6.60 -16.74 -11.64
N TRP A 62 -5.78 -16.42 -10.63
CA TRP A 62 -5.78 -17.12 -9.35
C TRP A 62 -6.84 -16.59 -8.39
N ILE A 63 -6.85 -15.28 -8.15
CA ILE A 63 -7.71 -14.67 -7.13
C ILE A 63 -9.14 -14.41 -7.63
N GLY A 64 -9.35 -14.47 -8.95
CA GLY A 64 -10.61 -14.16 -9.59
C GLY A 64 -10.90 -12.66 -9.76
N ALA A 65 -11.81 -12.34 -10.68
CA ALA A 65 -12.08 -10.97 -11.10
C ALA A 65 -12.59 -10.04 -9.97
N LYS A 66 -13.37 -10.58 -9.01
CA LYS A 66 -13.97 -9.76 -7.95
C LYS A 66 -12.93 -9.29 -6.92
N PRO A 67 -12.08 -10.16 -6.32
CA PRO A 67 -10.94 -9.74 -5.51
C PRO A 67 -9.98 -8.82 -6.26
N ALA A 68 -9.66 -9.17 -7.51
CA ALA A 68 -8.81 -8.35 -8.39
C ALA A 68 -9.31 -6.91 -8.54
N LYS A 69 -10.61 -6.72 -8.81
CA LYS A 69 -11.23 -5.39 -8.92
C LYS A 69 -11.14 -4.60 -7.61
N LYS A 70 -11.31 -5.26 -6.46
CA LYS A 70 -11.18 -4.60 -5.14
C LYS A 70 -9.75 -4.13 -4.89
N LEU A 71 -8.76 -4.97 -5.16
CA LEU A 71 -7.34 -4.62 -5.06
C LEU A 71 -7.01 -3.44 -5.97
N GLN A 72 -7.46 -3.48 -7.23
CA GLN A 72 -7.25 -2.37 -8.17
C GLN A 72 -7.86 -1.05 -7.66
N ALA A 73 -9.06 -1.09 -7.06
CA ALA A 73 -9.67 0.11 -6.50
C ALA A 73 -8.86 0.68 -5.32
N LEU A 74 -8.39 -0.19 -4.40
CA LEU A 74 -7.53 0.21 -3.28
C LEU A 74 -6.21 0.83 -3.77
N TYR A 75 -5.61 0.26 -4.83
CA TYR A 75 -4.41 0.81 -5.47
C TYR A 75 -4.66 2.24 -5.99
N LEU A 76 -5.74 2.44 -6.74
CA LEU A 76 -6.07 3.76 -7.29
C LEU A 76 -6.34 4.80 -6.20
N ASP A 77 -7.04 4.41 -5.13
CA ASP A 77 -7.30 5.28 -3.98
C ASP A 77 -6.00 5.66 -3.26
N ASN A 78 -5.07 4.70 -3.07
CA ASN A 78 -3.75 4.98 -2.50
C ASN A 78 -2.93 5.92 -3.37
N LYS A 79 -2.94 5.71 -4.69
CA LYS A 79 -2.27 6.59 -5.65
C LYS A 79 -2.78 8.02 -5.56
N ALA A 80 -4.10 8.23 -5.47
CA ALA A 80 -4.68 9.56 -5.28
C ALA A 80 -4.22 10.21 -3.97
N THR A 81 -4.23 9.45 -2.86
CA THR A 81 -3.73 9.94 -1.56
C THR A 81 -2.25 10.32 -1.60
N ALA A 82 -1.42 9.59 -2.34
CA ALA A 82 0.00 9.89 -2.50
C ALA A 82 0.28 11.19 -3.25
N ILE A 83 -0.55 11.47 -4.25
CA ILE A 83 -0.50 12.74 -4.99
C ILE A 83 -0.79 13.88 -4.01
N THR A 84 -1.85 13.77 -3.20
CA THR A 84 -2.16 14.79 -2.18
C THR A 84 -1.04 14.93 -1.14
N LEU A 85 -0.45 13.84 -0.66
CA LEU A 85 0.69 13.90 0.25
C LEU A 85 1.92 14.58 -0.41
N THR A 86 2.13 14.35 -1.71
CA THR A 86 3.18 15.02 -2.48
C THR A 86 2.92 16.53 -2.57
N GLU A 87 1.68 16.93 -2.83
CA GLU A 87 1.28 18.34 -2.92
C GLU A 87 1.44 19.05 -1.57
N LEU A 88 1.13 18.37 -0.47
CA LEU A 88 1.23 18.95 0.88
C LEU A 88 2.68 19.06 1.37
N THR A 89 3.49 18.03 1.14
CA THR A 89 4.85 17.91 1.71
C THR A 89 5.95 18.33 0.75
N GLY A 90 5.69 18.38 -0.55
CA GLY A 90 6.71 18.52 -1.59
C GLY A 90 7.58 17.27 -1.79
N VAL A 91 7.44 16.24 -0.93
CA VAL A 91 8.11 14.96 -1.09
C VAL A 91 7.39 14.17 -2.16
N ARG A 92 8.10 13.87 -3.26
CA ARG A 92 7.51 13.11 -4.38
C ARG A 92 7.31 11.65 -3.97
N PHE A 93 6.07 11.32 -3.65
CA PHE A 93 5.63 9.93 -3.54
C PHE A 93 5.32 9.29 -4.90
N LYS A 94 5.43 10.10 -5.97
CA LYS A 94 5.12 9.75 -7.37
C LYS A 94 5.90 8.52 -7.86
N ASP A 95 7.03 8.21 -7.22
CA ASP A 95 7.87 7.03 -7.45
C ASP A 95 8.20 6.27 -6.14
N SER A 96 7.50 6.55 -5.03
CA SER A 96 7.65 5.85 -3.73
C SER A 96 6.48 4.95 -3.37
N LEU A 97 5.41 5.05 -4.15
CA LEU A 97 4.43 3.99 -4.38
C LEU A 97 4.72 3.35 -5.75
N SER A 98 6.00 3.33 -6.11
CA SER A 98 6.56 3.07 -7.42
C SER A 98 5.88 1.90 -8.09
N LEU A 99 5.66 2.02 -9.40
CA LEU A 99 5.49 0.90 -10.34
C LEU A 99 6.68 -0.10 -10.34
N ASN A 100 7.59 0.01 -9.37
CA ASN A 100 8.84 -0.71 -9.20
C ASN A 100 9.21 -0.96 -7.72
N GLU A 101 8.39 -0.55 -6.74
CA GLU A 101 8.39 -1.20 -5.41
C GLU A 101 7.19 -2.13 -5.44
N GLU A 102 7.48 -3.36 -5.86
CA GLU A 102 6.59 -4.50 -5.87
C GLU A 102 5.76 -4.51 -4.56
N LEU A 103 4.42 -4.48 -4.68
CA LEU A 103 3.45 -4.93 -3.66
C LEU A 103 2.82 -3.89 -2.70
N ASP A 104 2.51 -2.67 -3.13
CA ASP A 104 1.68 -1.78 -2.28
C ASP A 104 0.20 -2.12 -2.24
N VAL A 105 -0.30 -2.73 -3.30
CA VAL A 105 -1.52 -3.51 -3.39
C VAL A 105 -1.28 -4.31 -4.66
N VAL A 106 -1.02 -5.62 -4.57
CA VAL A 106 -0.69 -6.45 -5.75
C VAL A 106 -1.54 -6.01 -6.92
N GLN A 107 -0.87 -5.55 -7.98
CA GLN A 107 -1.59 -5.22 -9.20
C GLN A 107 -2.22 -6.53 -9.64
N ALA A 108 -3.55 -6.59 -9.63
CA ALA A 108 -4.22 -7.87 -9.87
C ALA A 108 -3.89 -8.44 -11.26
N TYR A 109 -3.33 -7.62 -12.15
CA TYR A 109 -2.92 -7.98 -13.50
C TYR A 109 -1.40 -8.23 -13.64
N GLU A 110 -0.66 -8.24 -12.54
CA GLU A 110 0.77 -8.52 -12.56
C GLU A 110 1.02 -9.99 -12.93
N GLN A 111 2.07 -10.19 -13.75
CA GLN A 111 2.53 -11.52 -14.11
C GLN A 111 3.23 -12.16 -12.92
N LEU A 112 2.97 -13.46 -12.76
CA LEU A 112 3.72 -14.27 -11.80
C LEU A 112 5.12 -14.55 -12.36
N GLY A 113 6.09 -14.69 -11.47
CA GLY A 113 7.41 -15.21 -11.85
C GLY A 113 7.31 -16.62 -12.44
N PRO A 114 8.33 -17.10 -13.17
CA PRO A 114 8.29 -18.39 -13.88
C PRO A 114 7.91 -19.59 -13.00
N GLU A 115 8.29 -19.55 -11.72
CA GLU A 115 8.04 -20.60 -10.72
C GLU A 115 7.15 -20.10 -9.55
N GLU A 116 6.63 -18.88 -9.65
CA GLU A 116 5.82 -18.28 -8.58
C GLU A 116 4.36 -18.73 -8.69
N THR A 117 3.80 -19.24 -7.60
CA THR A 117 2.37 -19.54 -7.53
C THR A 117 1.56 -18.32 -7.07
N GLY A 118 0.24 -18.34 -7.29
CA GLY A 118 -0.64 -17.33 -6.71
C GLY A 118 -0.53 -17.26 -5.18
N SER A 119 -0.28 -18.39 -4.51
CA SER A 119 -0.06 -18.47 -3.06
C SER A 119 1.25 -17.82 -2.62
N ASP A 120 2.34 -18.00 -3.38
CA ASP A 120 3.63 -17.35 -3.09
C ASP A 120 3.51 -15.83 -3.22
N ARG A 121 2.83 -15.38 -4.29
CA ARG A 121 2.50 -13.97 -4.50
C ARG A 121 1.69 -13.40 -3.35
N ALA A 122 0.64 -14.12 -2.92
CA ALA A 122 -0.22 -13.72 -1.81
C ALA A 122 0.57 -13.54 -0.51
N ARG A 123 1.42 -14.52 -0.16
CA ARG A 123 2.24 -14.46 1.07
C ARG A 123 3.23 -13.29 1.02
N THR A 124 3.89 -13.08 -0.12
CA THR A 124 4.82 -11.97 -0.31
C THR A 124 4.11 -10.63 -0.20
N ALA A 125 2.93 -10.51 -0.81
CA ALA A 125 2.08 -9.33 -0.71
C ALA A 125 1.71 -9.02 0.75
N ILE A 126 1.16 -10.00 1.46
CA ILE A 126 0.76 -9.84 2.86
C ILE A 126 1.93 -9.36 3.71
N ARG A 127 3.10 -10.00 3.56
CA ARG A 127 4.32 -9.61 4.29
C ARG A 127 4.68 -8.14 4.04
N LEU A 128 4.83 -7.72 2.79
CA LEU A 128 5.25 -6.36 2.46
C LEU A 128 4.21 -5.30 2.84
N MET A 129 2.92 -5.58 2.63
CA MET A 129 1.85 -4.68 3.07
C MET A 129 1.81 -4.54 4.59
N THR A 130 2.11 -5.61 5.34
CA THR A 130 2.18 -5.60 6.81
C THR A 130 3.35 -4.76 7.29
N GLU A 131 4.56 -5.01 6.77
CA GLU A 131 5.76 -4.20 7.07
C GLU A 131 5.53 -2.72 6.77
N ARG A 132 4.89 -2.40 5.63
CA ARG A 132 4.57 -1.02 5.26
C ARG A 132 3.52 -0.40 6.18
N LYS A 133 2.48 -1.15 6.52
CA LYS A 133 1.44 -0.70 7.44
C LYS A 133 2.05 -0.34 8.80
N GLU A 134 2.89 -1.20 9.36
CA GLU A 134 3.56 -0.96 10.65
C GLU A 134 4.38 0.33 10.63
N ARG A 135 5.12 0.58 9.55
CA ARG A 135 5.90 1.82 9.38
C ARG A 135 5.02 3.06 9.29
N ILE A 136 3.89 2.97 8.57
CA ILE A 136 2.91 4.06 8.46
C ILE A 136 2.24 4.32 9.82
N ASP A 137 1.86 3.27 10.54
CA ASP A 137 1.23 3.41 11.86
C ASP A 137 2.19 4.03 12.87
N ALA A 138 3.47 3.63 12.86
CA ALA A 138 4.50 4.25 13.68
C ALA A 138 4.69 5.74 13.34
N ALA A 139 4.72 6.08 12.05
CA ALA A 139 4.79 7.47 11.59
C ALA A 139 3.58 8.30 12.06
N VAL A 140 2.36 7.75 11.95
CA VAL A 140 1.12 8.40 12.39
C VAL A 140 1.14 8.66 13.89
N ALA A 141 1.63 7.71 14.69
CA ALA A 141 1.74 7.86 16.14
C ALA A 141 2.71 8.99 16.52
N GLY A 142 3.85 9.12 15.82
CA GLY A 142 4.81 10.22 16.03
C GLY A 142 4.24 11.60 15.69
N LEU A 143 3.42 11.69 14.64
CA LEU A 143 2.81 12.96 14.20
C LEU A 143 1.61 13.42 15.05
N GLY A 144 1.06 12.55 15.91
CA GLY A 144 -0.10 12.83 16.77
C GLY A 144 0.24 13.46 18.13
N GLY A 145 1.52 13.61 18.45
CA GLY A 145 2.05 14.28 19.66
C GLY A 145 2.09 15.79 19.57
#